data_AF-A6HI82-F1
#
_entry.id   AF-A6HI82-F1
#
_cell.length_a   1.000
_cell.length_b   1.000
_cell.length_c   1.000
_cell.angle_alpha   90.00
_cell.angle_beta   90.00
_cell.angle_gamma   90.00
#
_symmetry.space_group_name_H-M   'P 1'
#
loop_
_entity.id
_entity.type
_entity.pdbx_description
1 polymer ?
#
loop_
_entity_poly.entity_id
_entity_poly.type
_entity_poly.pdbx_seq_one_letter_code
_entity_poly.pdbx_strand_id
1 'polypeptide(L)'
;MRWFRALLKNASLAGAPKYIEHFSKFSPSPLSMKQFLDFGSSNACEKTSFTFLRQELPVRLANIMKEINLLPDRVLSTPSVQLVQSWYVQSLLDIMEFLDKDPEDHRTLSQFTDALVTIRNRHNDVVPTMAQGVLEYKDTYGDDPVSNQNIQYFLDRFYLSRISIRMLINQHTLIFDGSTNPAHPKHIGSIDPNCSVSDVVKDAYDMAKLLCDKYYMASPDLEIQEVNATNATQPIHMVYVPSHLYHMLFELFKSVKKICPSK
;
A
#
# COMPACT_ATOMS: atom_id res chain seq x y z
N MET A 1 -3.71 3.29 35.03
CA MET A 1 -3.61 2.64 33.70
C MET A 1 -3.83 3.61 32.54
N ARG A 2 -4.98 4.29 32.41
CA ARG A 2 -5.30 5.18 31.26
C ARG A 2 -4.44 6.47 31.19
N TRP A 3 -4.16 7.08 32.34
CA TRP A 3 -3.31 8.27 32.47
C TRP A 3 -1.83 7.99 32.22
N PHE A 4 -1.33 6.83 32.66
CA PHE A 4 0.05 6.39 32.42
C PHE A 4 0.31 6.09 30.93
N ARG A 5 -0.66 5.48 30.24
CA ARG A 5 -0.61 5.30 28.77
C ARG A 5 -0.67 6.63 28.01
N ALA A 6 -1.41 7.62 28.50
CA ALA A 6 -1.47 8.95 27.89
C ALA A 6 -0.15 9.73 28.08
N LEU A 7 0.48 9.64 29.26
CA LEU A 7 1.79 10.24 29.53
C LEU A 7 2.91 9.59 28.70
N LEU A 8 2.91 8.24 28.59
CA LEU A 8 3.85 7.52 27.73
C LEU A 8 3.63 7.84 26.24
N LYS A 9 2.37 7.97 25.79
CA LYS A 9 2.06 8.45 24.43
C LYS A 9 2.58 9.86 24.17
N ASN A 10 2.42 10.79 25.12
CA ASN A 10 2.88 12.16 24.94
C ASN A 10 4.41 12.26 24.91
N ALA A 11 5.12 11.44 25.72
CA ALA A 11 6.58 11.36 25.69
C ALA A 11 7.11 10.69 24.41
N SER A 12 6.44 9.64 23.90
CA SER A 12 6.82 9.01 22.63
C SER A 12 6.53 9.90 21.41
N LEU A 13 5.43 10.67 21.44
CA LEU A 13 5.14 11.72 20.46
C LEU A 13 6.21 12.81 20.42
N ALA A 14 6.77 13.20 21.57
CA ALA A 14 7.87 14.17 21.63
C ALA A 14 9.18 13.65 20.98
N GLY A 15 9.35 12.33 20.88
CA GLY A 15 10.48 11.69 20.22
C GLY A 15 10.32 11.50 18.71
N ALA A 16 9.09 11.60 18.17
CA ALA A 16 8.82 11.33 16.76
C ALA A 16 9.70 12.15 15.78
N PRO A 17 9.94 13.46 15.98
CA PRO A 17 10.82 14.23 15.10
C PRO A 17 12.26 13.66 15.02
N LYS A 18 12.79 13.15 16.13
CA LYS A 18 14.13 12.55 16.18
C LYS A 18 14.18 11.23 15.40
N TYR A 19 13.15 10.39 15.52
CA TYR A 19 13.06 9.15 14.74
C TYR A 19 12.94 9.45 13.25
N ILE A 20 12.10 10.41 12.86
CA ILE A 20 11.97 10.82 11.44
C ILE A 20 13.33 11.31 10.91
N GLU A 21 14.03 12.17 11.66
CA GLU A 21 15.35 12.67 11.27
C GLU A 21 16.41 11.57 11.17
N HIS A 22 16.35 10.55 12.03
CA HIS A 22 17.25 9.40 11.96
C HIS A 22 16.95 8.52 10.74
N PHE A 23 15.71 8.05 10.61
CA PHE A 23 15.34 7.04 9.60
C PHE A 23 15.26 7.60 8.18
N SER A 24 14.98 8.90 8.01
CA SER A 24 14.96 9.54 6.68
C SER A 24 16.33 9.68 6.02
N LYS A 25 17.44 9.47 6.77
CA LYS A 25 18.80 9.47 6.23
C LYS A 25 19.15 8.18 5.49
N PHE A 26 18.39 7.12 5.71
CA PHE A 26 18.59 5.85 5.04
C PHE A 26 17.75 5.78 3.77
N SER A 27 18.29 5.15 2.73
CA SER A 27 17.55 4.88 1.50
C SER A 27 16.69 3.61 1.67
N PRO A 28 15.42 3.64 1.23
CA PRO A 28 14.60 2.43 1.16
C PRO A 28 15.26 1.31 0.34
N SER A 29 15.13 0.07 0.80
CA SER A 29 15.71 -1.11 0.15
C SER A 29 14.72 -1.69 -0.87
N PRO A 30 14.94 -1.56 -2.20
CA PRO A 30 14.06 -2.17 -3.18
C PRO A 30 14.18 -3.70 -3.15
N LEU A 31 13.04 -4.39 -3.25
CA LEU A 31 12.97 -5.84 -3.34
C LEU A 31 12.37 -6.24 -4.69
N SER A 32 13.02 -7.18 -5.37
CA SER A 32 12.50 -7.78 -6.60
C SER A 32 11.42 -8.81 -6.29
N MET A 33 10.56 -9.09 -7.28
CA MET A 33 9.55 -10.15 -7.19
C MET A 33 10.18 -11.52 -6.87
N LYS A 34 11.36 -11.79 -7.44
CA LYS A 34 12.13 -13.01 -7.17
C LYS A 34 12.53 -13.12 -5.69
N GLN A 35 13.01 -12.04 -5.08
CA GLN A 35 13.38 -12.06 -3.66
C GLN A 35 12.18 -12.35 -2.75
N PHE A 36 11.00 -11.78 -3.03
CA PHE A 36 9.78 -12.12 -2.29
C PHE A 36 9.40 -13.59 -2.44
N LEU A 37 9.46 -14.11 -3.67
CA LEU A 37 9.11 -15.49 -3.98
C LEU A 37 10.06 -16.50 -3.32
N ASP A 38 11.37 -16.26 -3.46
CA ASP A 38 12.42 -17.11 -2.88
C ASP A 38 12.33 -17.13 -1.34
N PHE A 39 12.00 -15.98 -0.73
CA PHE A 39 11.78 -15.88 0.72
C PHE A 39 10.57 -16.72 1.17
N GLY A 40 9.41 -16.57 0.52
CA GLY A 40 8.18 -17.21 0.98
C GLY A 40 8.00 -18.68 0.58
N SER A 41 8.73 -19.19 -0.43
CA SER A 41 8.54 -20.57 -0.93
C SER A 41 9.26 -21.65 -0.12
N SER A 42 10.49 -21.37 0.32
CA SER A 42 11.38 -22.41 0.87
C SER A 42 12.06 -22.02 2.17
N ASN A 43 12.11 -20.73 2.50
CA ASN A 43 12.85 -20.17 3.63
C ASN A 43 12.01 -19.18 4.45
N ALA A 44 10.69 -19.38 4.51
CA ALA A 44 9.79 -18.46 5.22
C ALA A 44 10.15 -18.43 6.71
N CYS A 45 10.98 -17.47 7.09
CA CYS A 45 11.51 -17.31 8.44
C CYS A 45 10.96 -16.01 9.02
N GLU A 46 9.98 -16.14 9.92
CA GLU A 46 9.30 -15.00 10.55
C GLU A 46 10.29 -14.03 11.21
N LYS A 47 11.32 -14.57 11.88
CA LYS A 47 12.40 -13.78 12.51
C LYS A 47 13.18 -12.92 11.52
N THR A 48 13.47 -13.46 10.34
CA THR A 48 14.16 -12.72 9.27
C THR A 48 13.25 -11.62 8.72
N SER A 49 11.96 -11.92 8.53
CA SER A 49 11.00 -10.91 8.10
C SER A 49 10.80 -9.81 9.14
N PHE A 50 10.70 -10.17 10.43
CA PHE A 50 10.59 -9.23 11.55
C PHE A 50 11.80 -8.31 11.63
N THR A 51 13.01 -8.85 11.62
CA THR A 51 14.25 -8.06 11.72
C THR A 51 14.44 -7.14 10.52
N PHE A 52 14.04 -7.56 9.32
CA PHE A 52 14.01 -6.70 8.14
C PHE A 52 12.96 -5.59 8.27
N LEU A 53 11.70 -5.92 8.56
CA LEU A 53 10.58 -4.97 8.53
C LEU A 53 10.62 -3.96 9.67
N ARG A 54 11.09 -4.33 10.87
CA ARG A 54 11.23 -3.38 11.98
C ARG A 54 12.25 -2.27 11.69
N GLN A 55 13.12 -2.45 10.70
CA GLN A 55 14.06 -1.44 10.22
C GLN A 55 13.57 -0.76 8.92
N GLU A 56 13.13 -1.55 7.94
CA GLU A 56 12.75 -1.04 6.61
C GLU A 56 11.46 -0.21 6.63
N LEU A 57 10.45 -0.60 7.41
CA LEU A 57 9.19 0.17 7.48
C LEU A 57 9.40 1.58 8.06
N PRO A 58 10.15 1.77 9.17
CA PRO A 58 10.52 3.11 9.65
C PRO A 58 11.27 3.95 8.62
N VAL A 59 12.20 3.35 7.85
CA VAL A 59 12.90 4.05 6.76
C VAL A 59 11.91 4.60 5.74
N ARG A 60 11.00 3.76 5.24
CA ARG A 60 10.00 4.18 4.23
C ARG A 60 9.04 5.23 4.78
N LEU A 61 8.53 5.03 5.99
CA LEU A 61 7.65 5.98 6.67
C LEU A 61 8.35 7.33 6.86
N ALA A 62 9.56 7.36 7.41
CA ALA A 62 10.29 8.60 7.67
C ALA A 62 10.65 9.35 6.38
N ASN A 63 11.07 8.65 5.32
CA ASN A 63 11.35 9.27 4.02
C ASN A 63 10.10 9.96 3.46
N ILE A 64 8.95 9.27 3.42
CA ILE A 64 7.75 9.91 2.88
C ILE A 64 7.20 11.00 3.80
N MET A 65 7.35 10.89 5.12
CA MET A 65 7.00 11.95 6.07
C MET A 65 7.84 13.22 5.86
N LYS A 66 9.12 13.09 5.51
CA LYS A 66 9.94 14.24 5.11
C LYS A 66 9.41 14.90 3.86
N GLU A 67 9.02 14.11 2.85
CA GLU A 67 8.42 14.66 1.62
C GLU A 67 7.07 15.34 1.87
N ILE A 68 6.23 14.81 2.76
CA ILE A 68 4.98 15.48 3.17
C ILE A 68 5.31 16.87 3.73
N ASN A 69 6.33 16.99 4.59
CA ASN A 69 6.73 18.25 5.19
C ASN A 69 7.37 19.25 4.20
N LEU A 70 7.61 18.86 2.94
CA LEU A 70 8.06 19.75 1.87
C LEU A 70 6.91 20.29 1.01
N LEU A 71 5.67 19.84 1.27
CA LEU A 71 4.50 20.43 0.63
C LEU A 71 4.33 21.90 1.03
N PRO A 72 3.67 22.72 0.19
CA PRO A 72 3.34 24.09 0.57
C PRO A 72 2.57 24.14 1.89
N ASP A 73 2.87 25.13 2.75
CA ASP A 73 2.21 25.29 4.05
C ASP A 73 0.68 25.32 3.94
N ARG A 74 0.15 25.88 2.85
CA ARG A 74 -1.28 25.92 2.54
C ARG A 74 -1.91 24.53 2.40
N VAL A 75 -1.17 23.57 1.83
CA VAL A 75 -1.59 22.17 1.71
C VAL A 75 -1.41 21.47 3.05
N LEU A 76 -0.29 21.70 3.73
CA LEU A 76 -0.02 21.15 5.06
C LEU A 76 -1.01 21.60 6.13
N SER A 77 -1.60 22.78 5.99
CA SER A 77 -2.61 23.29 6.91
C SER A 77 -3.99 22.66 6.74
N THR A 78 -4.21 21.90 5.67
CA THR A 78 -5.51 21.26 5.43
C THR A 78 -5.77 20.15 6.47
N PRO A 79 -6.96 20.09 7.09
CA PRO A 79 -7.26 19.10 8.13
C PRO A 79 -7.01 17.66 7.68
N SER A 80 -7.31 17.36 6.41
CA SER A 80 -7.14 16.02 5.85
C SER A 80 -5.66 15.61 5.73
N VAL A 81 -4.76 16.52 5.32
CA VAL A 81 -3.32 16.24 5.26
C VAL A 81 -2.74 16.05 6.68
N GLN A 82 -3.17 16.86 7.64
CA GLN A 82 -2.74 16.72 9.04
C GLN A 82 -3.19 15.40 9.66
N LEU A 83 -4.41 14.95 9.32
CA LEU A 83 -4.91 13.64 9.75
C LEU A 83 -4.02 12.51 9.23
N VAL A 84 -3.65 12.56 7.94
CA VAL A 84 -2.73 11.57 7.35
C VAL A 84 -1.36 11.63 8.00
N GLN A 85 -0.78 12.82 8.22
CA GLN A 85 0.47 12.97 8.96
C GLN A 85 0.40 12.30 10.34
N SER A 86 -0.70 12.48 11.07
CA SER A 86 -0.90 11.86 12.39
C SER A 86 -0.89 10.32 12.31
N TRP A 87 -1.48 9.74 11.26
CA TRP A 87 -1.47 8.29 11.05
C TRP A 87 -0.08 7.75 10.77
N TYR A 88 0.72 8.45 9.96
CA TYR A 88 2.11 8.09 9.70
C TYR A 88 2.98 8.20 10.96
N VAL A 89 2.84 9.27 11.74
CA VAL A 89 3.52 9.42 13.05
C VAL A 89 3.16 8.28 13.97
N GLN A 90 1.87 7.98 14.16
CA GLN A 90 1.45 6.89 15.04
C GLN A 90 2.00 5.55 14.57
N SER A 91 2.01 5.28 13.26
CA SER A 91 2.50 4.01 12.71
C SER A 91 4.01 3.88 12.86
N LEU A 92 4.76 4.97 12.71
CA LEU A 92 6.19 4.98 13.01
C LEU A 92 6.43 4.61 14.48
N LEU A 93 5.75 5.30 15.41
CA LEU A 93 5.90 5.04 16.85
C LEU A 93 5.51 3.61 17.24
N ASP A 94 4.43 3.07 16.67
CA ASP A 94 4.01 1.69 16.90
C ASP A 94 5.13 0.70 16.51
N ILE A 95 5.84 0.94 15.40
CA ILE A 95 6.96 0.08 14.98
C ILE A 95 8.22 0.31 15.84
N MET A 96 8.45 1.54 16.31
CA MET A 96 9.59 1.85 17.19
C MET A 96 9.58 1.05 18.49
N GLU A 97 8.41 0.62 18.98
CA GLU A 97 8.31 -0.25 20.16
C GLU A 97 9.01 -1.62 19.96
N PHE A 98 9.30 -2.00 18.71
CA PHE A 98 9.89 -3.29 18.34
C PHE A 98 11.38 -3.25 17.99
N LEU A 99 12.01 -2.06 17.96
CA LEU A 99 13.42 -1.92 17.54
C LEU A 99 14.37 -2.77 18.39
N ASP A 100 14.24 -2.66 19.72
CA ASP A 100 15.11 -3.34 20.68
C ASP A 100 14.53 -4.66 21.20
N LYS A 101 13.42 -5.15 20.61
CA LYS A 101 12.80 -6.41 21.03
C LYS A 101 13.57 -7.62 20.52
N ASP A 102 13.53 -8.70 21.30
CA ASP A 102 14.22 -9.94 20.97
C ASP A 102 13.46 -10.70 19.85
N PRO A 103 14.10 -10.97 18.69
CA PRO A 103 13.49 -11.76 17.62
C PRO A 103 13.28 -13.24 17.99
N GLU A 104 13.87 -13.74 19.08
CA GLU A 104 13.67 -15.11 19.56
C GLU A 104 12.37 -15.29 20.37
N ASP A 105 11.78 -14.21 20.87
CA ASP A 105 10.52 -14.26 21.64
C ASP A 105 9.31 -14.32 20.71
N HIS A 106 8.64 -15.48 20.66
CA HIS A 106 7.42 -15.68 19.89
C HIS A 106 6.29 -14.67 20.22
N ARG A 107 6.22 -14.17 21.46
CA ARG A 107 5.22 -13.14 21.81
C ARG A 107 5.52 -11.81 21.12
N THR A 108 6.79 -11.47 20.97
CA THR A 108 7.22 -10.28 20.22
C THR A 108 6.83 -10.40 18.76
N LEU A 109 7.06 -11.56 18.13
CA LEU A 109 6.71 -11.80 16.72
C LEU A 109 5.18 -11.69 16.49
N SER A 110 4.39 -12.36 17.34
CA SER A 110 2.92 -12.28 17.26
C SER A 110 2.41 -10.84 17.47
N GLN A 111 2.92 -10.12 18.47
CA GLN A 111 2.55 -8.72 18.70
C GLN A 111 2.96 -7.80 17.54
N PHE A 112 4.07 -8.10 16.87
CA PHE A 112 4.48 -7.36 15.68
C PHE A 112 3.51 -7.55 14.52
N THR A 113 3.09 -8.79 14.26
CA THR A 113 2.06 -9.10 13.25
C THR A 113 0.75 -8.34 13.55
N ASP A 114 0.30 -8.33 14.81
CA ASP A 114 -0.89 -7.56 15.24
C ASP A 114 -0.73 -6.05 15.02
N ALA A 115 0.47 -5.52 15.30
CA ALA A 115 0.79 -4.11 15.06
C ALA A 115 0.75 -3.79 13.56
N LEU A 116 1.30 -4.66 12.70
CA LEU A 116 1.24 -4.49 11.25
C LEU A 116 -0.20 -4.52 10.72
N VAL A 117 -1.05 -5.42 11.23
CA VAL A 117 -2.48 -5.46 10.89
C VAL A 117 -3.16 -4.15 11.31
N THR A 118 -2.85 -3.64 12.50
CA THR A 118 -3.37 -2.35 12.99
C THR A 118 -2.94 -1.19 12.10
N ILE A 119 -1.68 -1.14 11.69
CA ILE A 119 -1.14 -0.12 10.78
C ILE A 119 -1.82 -0.21 9.42
N ARG A 120 -1.95 -1.41 8.85
CA ARG A 120 -2.66 -1.63 7.57
C ARG A 120 -4.07 -1.06 7.62
N ASN A 121 -4.80 -1.35 8.70
CA ASN A 121 -6.18 -0.92 8.87
C ASN A 121 -6.29 0.61 9.04
N ARG A 122 -5.40 1.21 9.84
CA ARG A 122 -5.31 2.67 10.01
C ARG A 122 -5.09 3.39 8.69
N HIS A 123 -4.31 2.80 7.78
CA HIS A 123 -3.95 3.40 6.50
C HIS A 123 -4.93 3.12 5.36
N ASN A 124 -6.07 2.47 5.63
CA ASN A 124 -7.03 2.11 4.57
C ASN A 124 -7.54 3.33 3.80
N ASP A 125 -7.89 4.41 4.50
CA ASP A 125 -8.51 5.61 3.91
C ASP A 125 -7.51 6.70 3.51
N VAL A 126 -6.20 6.41 3.54
CA VAL A 126 -5.17 7.40 3.18
C VAL A 126 -5.37 8.00 1.77
N VAL A 127 -5.78 7.20 0.79
CA VAL A 127 -5.99 7.69 -0.58
C VAL A 127 -7.15 8.70 -0.65
N PRO A 128 -8.39 8.35 -0.23
CA PRO A 128 -9.49 9.32 -0.25
C PRO A 128 -9.23 10.51 0.68
N THR A 129 -8.60 10.33 1.84
CA THR A 129 -8.27 11.45 2.74
C THR A 129 -7.23 12.40 2.14
N MET A 130 -6.17 11.89 1.51
CA MET A 130 -5.21 12.79 0.84
C MET A 130 -5.84 13.53 -0.33
N ALA A 131 -6.70 12.87 -1.12
CA ALA A 131 -7.45 13.53 -2.18
C ALA A 131 -8.35 14.65 -1.63
N GLN A 132 -9.01 14.41 -0.49
CA GLN A 132 -9.81 15.41 0.20
C GLN A 132 -8.96 16.62 0.65
N GLY A 133 -7.73 16.41 1.13
CA GLY A 133 -6.82 17.51 1.49
C GLY A 133 -6.41 18.37 0.29
N VAL A 134 -6.19 17.76 -0.88
CA VAL A 134 -5.93 18.50 -2.11
C VAL A 134 -7.17 19.30 -2.56
N LEU A 135 -8.37 18.75 -2.38
CA LEU A 135 -9.62 19.45 -2.64
C LEU A 135 -9.82 20.64 -1.69
N GLU A 136 -9.62 20.45 -0.39
CA GLU A 136 -9.67 21.51 0.64
C GLU A 136 -8.72 22.67 0.29
N TYR A 137 -7.50 22.36 -0.16
CA TYR A 137 -6.55 23.34 -0.65
C TYR A 137 -7.10 24.10 -1.87
N LYS A 138 -7.59 23.38 -2.88
CA LYS A 138 -8.08 23.97 -4.13
C LYS A 138 -9.29 24.86 -3.91
N ASP A 139 -10.23 24.45 -3.06
CA ASP A 139 -11.43 25.21 -2.72
C ASP A 139 -11.09 26.52 -1.98
N THR A 140 -10.04 26.49 -1.17
CA THR A 140 -9.64 27.66 -0.34
C THR A 140 -8.75 28.64 -1.09
N TYR A 141 -7.80 28.15 -1.90
CA TYR A 141 -6.73 28.96 -2.47
C TYR A 141 -6.78 29.06 -4.00
N GLY A 142 -7.67 28.32 -4.65
CA GLY A 142 -7.79 28.27 -6.10
C GLY A 142 -6.71 27.42 -6.78
N ASP A 143 -6.60 27.59 -8.09
CA ASP A 143 -5.72 26.81 -8.95
C ASP A 143 -4.41 27.57 -9.19
N ASP A 144 -3.28 26.99 -8.75
CA ASP A 144 -1.94 27.54 -8.96
C ASP A 144 -1.07 26.53 -9.72
N PRO A 145 -0.64 26.83 -10.96
CA PRO A 145 0.10 25.87 -11.80
C PRO A 145 1.38 25.32 -11.17
N VAL A 146 2.12 26.16 -10.41
CA VAL A 146 3.38 25.76 -9.77
C VAL A 146 3.11 24.80 -8.61
N SER A 147 2.16 25.15 -7.73
CA SER A 147 1.74 24.28 -6.64
C SER A 147 1.17 22.96 -7.15
N ASN A 148 0.42 22.97 -8.25
CA ASN A 148 -0.12 21.77 -8.87
C ASN A 148 0.97 20.80 -9.35
N GLN A 149 2.04 21.31 -9.96
CA GLN A 149 3.17 20.47 -10.37
C GLN A 149 3.87 19.83 -9.15
N ASN A 150 4.08 20.60 -8.10
CA ASN A 150 4.69 20.12 -6.86
C ASN A 150 3.81 19.08 -6.15
N ILE A 151 2.50 19.33 -6.08
CA ILE A 151 1.52 18.39 -5.51
C ILE A 151 1.49 17.11 -6.34
N GLN A 152 1.45 17.18 -7.68
CA GLN A 152 1.45 16.00 -8.54
C GLN A 152 2.70 15.14 -8.31
N TYR A 153 3.89 15.76 -8.35
CA TYR A 153 5.15 15.07 -8.11
C TYR A 153 5.18 14.38 -6.74
N PHE A 154 4.70 15.08 -5.70
CA PHE A 154 4.57 14.52 -4.36
C PHE A 154 3.59 13.34 -4.33
N LEU A 155 2.39 13.47 -4.92
CA LEU A 155 1.35 12.44 -4.87
C LEU A 155 1.81 11.14 -5.54
N ASP A 156 2.52 11.23 -6.66
CA ASP A 156 3.06 10.05 -7.35
C ASP A 156 4.03 9.27 -6.45
N ARG A 157 4.93 9.98 -5.76
CA ARG A 157 5.89 9.38 -4.82
C ARG A 157 5.22 8.87 -3.55
N PHE A 158 4.26 9.62 -3.03
CA PHE A 158 3.47 9.27 -1.85
C PHE A 158 2.67 7.99 -2.05
N TYR A 159 1.94 7.89 -3.15
CA TYR A 159 1.14 6.69 -3.43
C TYR A 159 2.01 5.48 -3.78
N LEU A 160 3.14 5.67 -4.48
CA LEU A 160 4.08 4.57 -4.71
C LEU A 160 4.72 4.08 -3.40
N SER A 161 5.13 5.00 -2.51
CA SER A 161 5.65 4.66 -1.19
C SER A 161 4.61 3.86 -0.38
N ARG A 162 3.36 4.30 -0.37
CA ARG A 162 2.25 3.60 0.30
C ARG A 162 2.00 2.20 -0.27
N ILE A 163 1.99 2.04 -1.60
CA ILE A 163 1.85 0.72 -2.24
C ILE A 163 2.98 -0.20 -1.76
N SER A 164 4.20 0.32 -1.69
CA SER A 164 5.37 -0.44 -1.24
C SER A 164 5.28 -0.86 0.24
N ILE A 165 4.80 0.02 1.12
CA ILE A 165 4.59 -0.28 2.55
C ILE A 165 3.49 -1.33 2.70
N ARG A 166 2.37 -1.18 1.97
CA ARG A 166 1.27 -2.15 1.97
C ARG A 166 1.72 -3.51 1.43
N MET A 167 2.58 -3.54 0.42
CA MET A 167 3.18 -4.77 -0.10
C MET A 167 3.97 -5.51 0.98
N LEU A 168 4.87 -4.82 1.69
CA LEU A 168 5.66 -5.41 2.76
C LEU A 168 4.80 -5.95 3.91
N ILE A 169 3.83 -5.15 4.38
CA ILE A 169 2.92 -5.57 5.46
C ILE A 169 2.08 -6.77 5.03
N ASN A 170 1.49 -6.72 3.83
CA ASN A 170 0.65 -7.80 3.34
C ASN A 170 1.44 -9.11 3.21
N GLN A 171 2.67 -9.05 2.69
CA GLN A 171 3.53 -10.23 2.60
C GLN A 171 3.78 -10.87 3.96
N HIS A 172 4.16 -10.09 4.97
CA HIS A 172 4.36 -10.61 6.33
C HIS A 172 3.08 -11.23 6.91
N THR A 173 1.99 -10.47 6.90
CA THR A 173 0.72 -10.94 7.48
C THR A 173 0.18 -12.18 6.76
N LEU A 174 0.19 -12.23 5.43
CA LEU A 174 -0.33 -13.38 4.69
C LEU A 174 0.51 -14.65 4.85
N ILE A 175 1.80 -14.52 5.17
CA ILE A 175 2.69 -15.67 5.38
C ILE A 175 2.64 -16.14 6.84
N PHE A 176 2.55 -15.23 7.82
CA PHE A 176 2.78 -15.54 9.24
C PHE A 176 1.56 -15.38 10.18
N ASP A 177 0.42 -14.83 9.73
CA ASP A 177 -0.80 -14.65 10.56
C ASP A 177 -1.57 -15.97 10.80
N GLY A 178 -0.96 -17.13 10.53
CA GLY A 178 -1.56 -18.46 10.74
C GLY A 178 -2.78 -18.78 9.86
N SER A 179 -3.24 -17.84 9.03
CA SER A 179 -4.32 -18.01 8.08
C SER A 179 -3.75 -18.28 6.68
N THR A 180 -3.61 -19.57 6.32
CA THR A 180 -3.46 -19.90 4.91
C THR A 180 -4.70 -19.40 4.19
N ASN A 181 -4.55 -18.51 3.19
CA ASN A 181 -5.69 -18.01 2.44
C ASN A 181 -6.36 -19.21 1.74
N PRO A 182 -7.55 -19.68 2.19
CA PRO A 182 -8.15 -20.89 1.67
C PRO A 182 -8.54 -20.74 0.20
N ALA A 183 -8.81 -19.49 -0.23
CA ALA A 183 -9.17 -19.17 -1.59
C ALA A 183 -7.98 -19.29 -2.56
N HIS A 184 -6.74 -19.11 -2.08
CA HIS A 184 -5.55 -19.10 -2.92
C HIS A 184 -4.36 -19.84 -2.27
N PRO A 185 -4.46 -21.17 -2.08
CA PRO A 185 -3.44 -21.94 -1.36
C PRO A 185 -2.08 -22.03 -2.10
N LYS A 186 -2.02 -21.64 -3.37
CA LYS A 186 -0.79 -21.63 -4.18
C LYS A 186 -0.06 -20.29 -4.16
N HIS A 187 -0.65 -19.25 -3.56
CA HIS A 187 0.00 -17.94 -3.49
C HIS A 187 1.06 -17.91 -2.40
N ILE A 188 2.11 -17.13 -2.64
CA ILE A 188 3.14 -16.82 -1.66
C ILE A 188 2.89 -15.40 -1.17
N GLY A 189 2.26 -15.31 0.00
CA GLY A 189 1.66 -14.07 0.47
C GLY A 189 0.62 -13.57 -0.53
N SER A 190 0.84 -12.37 -1.08
CA SER A 190 -0.01 -11.78 -2.13
C SER A 190 0.44 -12.07 -3.56
N ILE A 191 1.51 -12.85 -3.76
CA ILE A 191 2.11 -13.11 -5.08
C ILE A 191 1.60 -14.45 -5.61
N ASP A 192 1.14 -14.46 -6.85
CA ASP A 192 0.85 -15.67 -7.60
C ASP A 192 2.06 -15.98 -8.51
N PRO A 193 2.78 -17.11 -8.28
CA PRO A 193 3.89 -17.52 -9.14
C PRO A 193 3.46 -17.89 -10.56
N ASN A 194 2.18 -18.15 -10.80
CA ASN A 194 1.64 -18.52 -12.10
C ASN A 194 0.33 -17.77 -12.38
N CYS A 195 0.38 -16.43 -12.25
CA CYS A 195 -0.76 -15.56 -12.47
C CYS A 195 -1.23 -15.64 -13.92
N SER A 196 -2.46 -16.11 -14.13
CA SER A 196 -3.13 -16.10 -15.44
C SER A 196 -3.60 -14.69 -15.77
N VAL A 197 -2.95 -14.05 -16.75
CA VAL A 197 -3.25 -12.65 -17.10
C VAL A 197 -4.69 -12.52 -17.59
N SER A 198 -5.14 -13.45 -18.44
CA SER A 198 -6.48 -13.43 -19.02
C SER A 198 -7.59 -13.62 -17.99
N ASP A 199 -7.37 -14.41 -16.94
CA ASP A 199 -8.38 -14.58 -15.91
C ASP A 199 -8.52 -13.31 -15.06
N VAL A 200 -7.41 -12.64 -14.73
CA VAL A 200 -7.47 -11.33 -14.05
C VAL A 200 -8.15 -10.26 -14.92
N VAL A 201 -7.96 -10.31 -16.25
CA VAL A 201 -8.68 -9.45 -17.21
C VAL A 201 -10.19 -9.70 -17.16
N LYS A 202 -10.62 -10.95 -17.20
CA LYS A 202 -12.05 -11.32 -17.12
C LYS A 202 -12.65 -10.86 -15.80
N ASP A 203 -12.01 -11.17 -14.67
CA ASP A 203 -12.49 -10.79 -13.33
C ASP A 203 -12.67 -9.27 -13.21
N ALA A 204 -11.68 -8.49 -13.66
CA ALA A 204 -11.74 -7.03 -13.64
C ALA A 204 -12.83 -6.48 -14.57
N TYR A 205 -12.98 -7.06 -15.76
CA TYR A 205 -14.02 -6.67 -16.70
C TYR A 205 -15.42 -6.98 -16.16
N ASP A 206 -15.64 -8.15 -15.57
CA ASP A 206 -16.93 -8.62 -15.06
C ASP A 206 -17.44 -7.70 -13.95
N MET A 207 -16.57 -7.33 -13.01
CA MET A 207 -16.92 -6.36 -11.96
C MET A 207 -17.19 -4.96 -12.52
N ALA A 208 -16.42 -4.52 -13.53
CA ALA A 208 -16.71 -3.25 -14.20
C ALA A 208 -18.00 -3.32 -15.04
N LYS A 209 -18.34 -4.49 -15.61
CA LYS A 209 -19.56 -4.74 -16.39
C LYS A 209 -20.77 -4.65 -15.47
N LEU A 210 -20.74 -5.35 -14.33
CA LEU A 210 -21.77 -5.30 -13.30
C LEU A 210 -22.07 -3.86 -12.87
N LEU A 211 -21.02 -3.06 -12.64
CA LEU A 211 -21.18 -1.65 -12.29
C LEU A 211 -21.81 -0.85 -13.43
N CYS A 212 -21.33 -1.04 -14.67
CA CYS A 212 -21.85 -0.36 -15.85
C CYS A 212 -23.33 -0.70 -16.10
N ASP A 213 -23.68 -1.98 -16.10
CA ASP A 213 -25.07 -2.46 -16.26
C ASP A 213 -25.98 -1.88 -15.18
N LYS A 214 -25.50 -1.76 -13.94
CA LYS A 214 -26.26 -1.15 -12.85
C LYS A 214 -26.57 0.33 -13.08
N TYR A 215 -25.66 1.10 -13.67
CA TYR A 215 -25.83 2.55 -13.86
C TYR A 215 -26.43 2.93 -15.21
N TYR A 216 -26.17 2.14 -16.25
CA TYR A 216 -26.47 2.47 -17.65
C TYR A 216 -27.38 1.45 -18.34
N MET A 217 -27.75 0.35 -17.66
CA MET A 217 -28.59 -0.74 -18.19
C MET A 217 -28.02 -1.43 -19.43
N ALA A 218 -26.77 -1.14 -19.79
CA ALA A 218 -26.06 -1.69 -20.93
C ALA A 218 -24.55 -1.61 -20.68
N SER A 219 -23.80 -2.50 -21.30
CA SER A 219 -22.34 -2.50 -21.29
C SER A 219 -21.79 -3.18 -22.55
N PRO A 220 -20.61 -2.74 -23.04
CA PRO A 220 -19.95 -3.38 -24.18
C PRO A 220 -19.46 -4.78 -23.80
N ASP A 221 -19.30 -5.66 -24.79
CA ASP A 221 -18.74 -7.01 -24.62
C ASP A 221 -17.20 -7.00 -24.51
N LEU A 222 -16.64 -8.12 -24.02
CA LEU A 222 -15.21 -8.34 -23.90
C LEU A 222 -14.73 -9.33 -24.96
N GLU A 223 -13.75 -8.91 -25.75
CA GLU A 223 -12.99 -9.80 -26.63
C GLU A 223 -11.54 -9.85 -26.13
N ILE A 224 -11.02 -11.05 -25.88
CA ILE A 224 -9.65 -11.27 -25.45
C ILE A 224 -8.90 -12.03 -26.54
N GLN A 225 -7.76 -11.50 -26.96
CA GLN A 225 -6.83 -12.17 -27.86
C GLN A 225 -5.45 -12.26 -27.19
N GLU A 226 -4.91 -13.47 -27.08
CA GLU A 226 -3.56 -13.69 -26.56
C GLU A 226 -2.58 -13.94 -27.71
N VAL A 227 -1.42 -13.29 -27.66
CA VAL A 227 -0.31 -13.53 -28.58
C VAL A 227 0.95 -13.79 -27.76
N ASN A 228 1.24 -15.06 -27.52
CA ASN A 228 2.41 -15.47 -26.77
C ASN A 228 3.59 -15.75 -27.72
N ALA A 229 4.51 -14.79 -27.83
CA ALA A 229 5.67 -14.88 -28.72
C ALA A 229 6.70 -15.93 -28.30
N THR A 230 6.75 -16.30 -27.01
CA THR A 230 7.70 -17.32 -26.52
C THR A 230 7.15 -18.73 -26.71
N ASN A 231 5.83 -18.91 -26.60
CA ASN A 231 5.16 -20.17 -26.90
C ASN A 231 3.72 -19.94 -27.37
N ALA A 232 3.48 -20.02 -28.68
CA ALA A 232 2.20 -19.72 -29.31
C ALA A 232 1.01 -20.59 -28.83
N THR A 233 1.28 -21.73 -28.18
CA THR A 233 0.25 -22.67 -27.72
C THR A 233 -0.06 -22.55 -26.22
N GLN A 234 0.74 -21.79 -25.47
CA GLN A 234 0.56 -21.66 -24.03
C GLN A 234 -0.11 -20.33 -23.66
N PRO A 235 -1.05 -20.34 -22.71
CA PRO A 235 -1.64 -19.11 -22.19
C PRO A 235 -0.57 -18.23 -21.52
N ILE A 236 -0.78 -16.93 -21.54
CA ILE A 236 0.14 -15.94 -20.97
C ILE A 236 0.03 -15.96 -19.43
N HIS A 237 1.13 -16.37 -18.79
CA HIS A 237 1.28 -16.35 -17.33
C HIS A 237 2.48 -15.50 -16.93
N MET A 238 2.41 -14.93 -15.71
CA MET A 238 3.54 -14.21 -15.13
C MET A 238 3.58 -14.35 -13.60
N VAL A 239 4.75 -14.11 -13.00
CA VAL A 239 4.87 -13.96 -11.54
C VAL A 239 4.43 -12.55 -11.18
N TYR A 240 3.30 -12.38 -10.50
CA TYR A 240 2.78 -11.06 -10.17
C TYR A 240 1.88 -11.05 -8.94
N VAL A 241 1.45 -9.86 -8.51
CA VAL A 241 0.43 -9.67 -7.48
C VAL A 241 -0.92 -9.48 -8.18
N PRO A 242 -1.82 -10.49 -8.22
CA PRO A 242 -3.05 -10.44 -9.03
C PRO A 242 -3.93 -9.25 -8.67
N SER A 243 -4.01 -8.87 -7.39
CA SER A 243 -4.82 -7.73 -6.94
C SER A 243 -4.32 -6.38 -7.46
N HIS A 244 -3.01 -6.22 -7.70
CA HIS A 244 -2.46 -5.01 -8.33
C HIS A 244 -2.85 -4.93 -9.80
N LEU A 245 -2.72 -6.05 -10.53
CA LEU A 245 -3.11 -6.15 -11.94
C LEU A 245 -4.63 -5.92 -12.11
N TYR A 246 -5.43 -6.57 -11.27
CA TYR A 246 -6.88 -6.40 -11.22
C TYR A 246 -7.25 -4.92 -11.04
N HIS A 247 -6.62 -4.22 -10.08
CA HIS A 247 -6.94 -2.81 -9.83
C HIS A 247 -6.65 -1.94 -11.06
N MET A 248 -5.49 -2.13 -11.71
CA MET A 248 -5.16 -1.39 -12.94
C MET A 248 -6.19 -1.63 -14.04
N LEU A 249 -6.52 -2.89 -14.31
CA LEU A 249 -7.46 -3.27 -15.36
C LEU A 249 -8.89 -2.79 -15.04
N PHE A 250 -9.33 -2.92 -13.80
CA PHE A 250 -10.65 -2.49 -13.35
C PHE A 250 -10.84 -0.98 -13.53
N GLU A 251 -9.86 -0.15 -13.16
CA GLU A 251 -9.90 1.30 -13.37
C GLU A 251 -9.92 1.68 -14.87
N LEU A 252 -9.15 0.98 -15.70
CA LEU A 252 -9.18 1.16 -17.16
C LEU A 252 -10.54 0.78 -17.75
N PHE A 253 -11.11 -0.36 -17.38
CA PHE A 253 -12.42 -0.79 -17.85
C PHE A 253 -13.53 0.17 -17.44
N LYS A 254 -13.53 0.69 -16.21
CA LYS A 254 -14.49 1.73 -15.80
C LYS A 254 -14.38 2.99 -16.66
N SER A 255 -13.16 3.38 -17.03
CA SER A 255 -12.91 4.58 -17.82
C SER A 255 -13.44 4.46 -19.25
N VAL A 256 -13.19 3.31 -19.90
CA VAL A 256 -13.74 3.01 -21.24
C VAL A 256 -15.27 2.91 -21.21
N LYS A 257 -15.84 2.26 -20.18
CA LYS A 257 -17.29 2.07 -20.02
C LYS A 257 -18.06 3.33 -19.63
N LYS A 258 -17.41 4.41 -19.17
CA LYS A 258 -18.05 5.73 -19.03
C LYS A 258 -18.18 6.48 -20.36
N ILE A 259 -17.39 6.10 -21.36
CA ILE A 259 -17.35 6.76 -22.69
C ILE A 259 -18.35 6.11 -23.66
N CYS A 260 -18.67 4.82 -23.50
CA CYS A 260 -19.61 4.10 -24.38
C CYS A 260 -21.14 4.31 -24.15
N PRO A 261 -21.68 4.75 -23.00
CA PRO A 261 -23.13 4.88 -22.80
C PRO A 261 -23.70 6.18 -23.41
N SER A 262 -22.89 6.97 -24.11
CA SER A 262 -23.29 8.20 -24.80
C SER A 262 -23.44 8.05 -26.32
N LYS A 263 -23.68 6.83 -26.82
CA LYS A 263 -24.10 6.58 -28.21
C LYS A 263 -25.49 6.02 -28.29
#